data_AF-A0A291G9T2-F1
#
_entry.id   AF-A0A291G9T2-F1
#
_cell.length_a   1.000
_cell.length_b   1.000
_cell.length_c   1.000
_cell.angle_alpha   90.00
_cell.angle_beta   90.00
_cell.angle_gamma   90.00
#
_symmetry.space_group_name_H-M   'P 1'
#
loop_
_entity.id
_entity.type
_entity.pdbx_description
1 polymer ?
#
loop_
_entity_poly.entity_id
_entity_poly.type
_entity_poly.pdbx_seq_one_letter_code
_entity_poly.pdbx_strand_id
1 'polypeptide(L)'
;MENDVFFQYLKLFTEYVPLWVLLLGGVVIWLIRHPEKLEALTRNVESAKIGEFEIKLREVKEKLETTQAQVEELEAENTRLTSLYNDFDANAGADVLHAVRQQVHHRARELGDLSPVREGLRPGAEPEEIFVAAEMLRERRDIDSFEALIDCIARIAADPMLEGLRYQTVWSLASAVHKTVLSDVSHNTPPRLTVDQLKRARHVMESLMQNAHVQEDRPDAPQAGIRGPAQFALNWIEKGLKKHERAGGAVFE
;
A
#
# COMPACT_ATOMS: atom_id res chain seq x y z
N MET A 1 60.81 5.86 39.87
CA MET A 1 59.94 4.76 39.38
C MET A 1 59.25 4.20 40.59
N GLU A 2 57.95 3.88 40.46
CA GLU A 2 56.99 3.47 41.51
C GLU A 2 56.28 4.65 42.21
N ASN A 3 55.16 5.06 41.59
CA ASN A 3 54.03 5.88 42.02
C ASN A 3 53.52 6.51 40.72
N ASP A 4 52.67 5.84 39.95
CA ASP A 4 51.23 6.09 40.09
C ASP A 4 50.37 5.02 39.42
N VAL A 5 50.70 3.75 39.63
CA VAL A 5 49.85 2.63 39.20
C VAL A 5 48.45 2.76 39.83
N PHE A 6 48.39 3.21 41.09
CA PHE A 6 47.13 3.49 41.79
C PHE A 6 46.33 4.62 41.13
N PHE A 7 46.98 5.69 40.68
CA PHE A 7 46.32 6.82 40.01
C PHE A 7 45.82 6.43 38.62
N GLN A 8 46.55 5.57 37.90
CA GLN A 8 46.09 5.01 36.64
C GLN A 8 44.88 4.08 36.81
N TYR A 9 44.86 3.25 37.86
CA TYR A 9 43.68 2.43 38.17
C TYR A 9 42.48 3.27 38.61
N LEU A 10 42.69 4.31 39.43
CA LEU A 10 41.62 5.20 39.85
C LEU A 10 41.02 5.97 38.66
N LYS A 11 41.88 6.48 37.77
CA LYS A 11 41.46 7.15 36.53
C LYS A 11 40.67 6.20 35.62
N LEU A 12 41.14 4.97 35.45
CA LEU A 12 40.44 3.93 34.68
C LEU A 12 39.06 3.64 35.29
N PHE A 13 38.95 3.56 36.62
CA PHE A 13 37.69 3.29 37.33
C PHE A 13 36.68 4.44 37.17
N THR A 14 37.13 5.69 37.23
CA THR A 14 36.27 6.87 37.06
C THR A 14 35.83 7.12 35.61
N GLU A 15 36.61 6.68 34.63
CA GLU A 15 36.24 6.76 33.20
C GLU A 15 35.32 5.60 32.77
N TYR A 16 35.45 4.41 33.38
CA TYR A 16 34.66 3.22 33.00
C TYR A 16 33.40 2.98 33.84
N VAL A 17 33.35 3.47 35.07
CA VAL A 17 32.19 3.29 35.95
C VAL A 17 31.38 4.57 35.94
N PRO A 18 30.23 4.60 35.24
CA PRO A 18 29.37 5.77 35.23
C PRO A 18 29.02 6.17 36.66
N LEU A 19 29.03 7.47 36.94
CA LEU A 19 28.72 8.03 38.27
C LEU A 19 27.40 7.49 38.86
N TRP A 20 26.43 7.14 38.00
CA TRP A 20 25.17 6.54 38.41
C TRP A 20 25.32 5.13 39.01
N VAL A 21 26.32 4.33 38.61
CA VAL A 21 26.60 3.00 39.18
C VAL A 21 27.12 3.14 40.61
N LEU A 22 27.98 4.13 40.86
CA LEU A 22 28.47 4.43 42.22
C LEU A 22 27.35 4.97 43.11
N LEU A 23 26.48 5.83 42.57
CA LEU A 23 25.26 6.29 43.25
C LEU A 23 24.33 5.12 43.58
N LEU A 24 24.10 4.21 42.64
CA LEU A 24 23.25 3.05 42.80
C LEU A 24 23.84 2.08 43.84
N GLY A 25 25.15 1.86 43.82
CA GLY A 25 25.86 1.11 44.85
C GLY A 25 25.75 1.75 46.24
N GLY A 26 25.88 3.08 46.34
CA GLY A 26 25.68 3.82 47.58
C GLY A 26 24.25 3.70 48.11
N VAL A 27 23.25 3.79 47.22
CA VAL A 27 21.83 3.60 47.56
C VAL A 27 21.56 2.18 48.06
N VAL A 28 22.14 1.16 47.42
CA VAL A 28 22.01 -0.25 47.85
C VAL A 28 22.65 -0.47 49.22
N ILE A 29 23.85 0.04 49.46
CA ILE A 29 24.53 -0.05 50.76
C ILE A 29 23.75 0.68 51.85
N TRP A 30 23.19 1.84 51.52
CA TRP A 30 22.35 2.62 52.43
C TRP A 30 21.02 1.90 52.75
N LEU A 31 20.39 1.27 51.76
CA LEU A 31 19.19 0.43 51.94
C LEU A 31 19.46 -0.79 52.83
N ILE A 32 20.61 -1.45 52.67
CA ILE A 32 21.02 -2.59 53.52
C ILE A 32 21.24 -2.15 54.98
N ARG A 33 21.70 -0.92 55.21
CA ARG A 33 21.90 -0.35 56.56
C ARG A 33 20.63 0.16 57.24
N HIS A 34 19.56 0.41 56.49
CA HIS A 34 18.28 0.90 56.99
C HIS A 34 17.13 -0.05 56.62
N PRO A 35 17.06 -1.24 57.27
CA PRO A 35 16.09 -2.28 56.94
C PRO A 35 14.63 -1.82 57.13
N GLU A 36 14.36 -0.85 58.03
CA GLU A 36 13.02 -0.26 58.19
C GLU A 36 12.48 0.43 56.92
N LYS A 37 13.36 0.88 56.00
CA LYS A 37 12.95 1.52 54.74
C LYS A 37 12.77 0.52 53.60
N LEU A 38 13.38 -0.67 53.69
CA LEU A 38 13.15 -1.76 52.74
C LEU A 38 11.72 -2.30 52.87
N GLU A 39 11.23 -2.47 54.10
CA GLU A 39 9.84 -2.88 54.37
C GLU A 39 8.81 -1.85 53.88
N ALA A 40 9.14 -0.55 53.96
CA ALA A 40 8.29 0.51 53.43
C ALA A 40 8.27 0.54 51.89
N LEU A 41 9.38 0.19 51.22
CA LEU A 41 9.47 0.12 49.76
C LEU A 41 8.77 -1.11 49.20
N THR A 42 8.93 -2.29 49.81
CA THR A 42 8.25 -3.52 49.35
C THR A 42 6.72 -3.38 49.46
N ARG A 43 6.22 -2.81 50.56
CA ARG A 43 4.79 -2.59 50.79
C ARG A 43 4.15 -1.57 49.83
N ASN A 44 4.92 -0.58 49.37
CA ASN A 44 4.45 0.42 48.41
C ASN A 44 4.61 -0.03 46.94
N VAL A 45 5.50 -0.99 46.65
CA VAL A 45 5.70 -1.52 45.30
C VAL A 45 4.72 -2.66 44.98
N GLU A 46 4.30 -3.46 45.97
CA GLU A 46 3.25 -4.48 45.81
C GLU A 46 1.89 -3.88 45.43
N SER A 47 1.53 -2.71 45.97
CA SER A 47 0.23 -2.09 45.71
C SER A 47 0.20 -1.23 44.43
N ALA A 48 1.34 -0.71 43.98
CA ALA A 48 1.40 0.19 42.82
C ALA A 48 1.67 -0.51 41.47
N LYS A 49 2.22 -1.74 41.45
CA LYS A 49 2.65 -2.40 40.19
C LYS A 49 1.71 -3.46 39.62
N ILE A 50 0.71 -3.95 40.37
CA ILE A 50 -0.16 -5.04 39.90
C ILE A 50 -1.30 -4.52 39.01
N GLY A 51 -1.85 -3.33 39.29
CA GLY A 51 -2.98 -2.78 38.52
C GLY A 51 -2.61 -2.30 37.11
N GLU A 52 -1.63 -1.41 36.96
CA GLU A 52 -1.28 -0.85 35.64
C GLU A 52 -0.62 -1.87 34.70
N PHE A 53 0.14 -2.83 35.26
CA PHE A 53 0.84 -3.82 34.45
C PHE A 53 -0.12 -4.90 33.94
N GLU A 54 -1.07 -5.35 34.76
CA GLU A 54 -2.13 -6.27 34.32
C GLU A 54 -3.09 -5.61 33.31
N ILE A 55 -3.43 -4.32 33.51
CA ILE A 55 -4.26 -3.58 32.55
C ILE A 55 -3.52 -3.43 31.21
N LYS A 56 -2.22 -3.07 31.23
CA LYS A 56 -1.40 -3.01 30.01
C LYS A 56 -1.25 -4.37 29.34
N LEU A 57 -1.07 -5.46 30.10
CA LEU A 57 -1.03 -6.82 29.55
C LEU A 57 -2.37 -7.24 28.96
N ARG A 58 -3.49 -6.88 29.59
CA ARG A 58 -4.83 -7.16 29.06
C ARG A 58 -5.09 -6.37 27.78
N GLU A 59 -4.74 -5.09 27.75
CA GLU A 59 -4.87 -4.23 26.57
C GLU A 59 -3.96 -4.71 25.43
N VAL A 60 -2.73 -5.14 25.74
CA VAL A 60 -1.81 -5.73 24.75
C VAL A 60 -2.35 -7.06 24.24
N LYS A 61 -2.91 -7.92 25.10
CA LYS A 61 -3.51 -9.19 24.71
C LYS A 61 -4.74 -8.99 23.83
N GLU A 62 -5.60 -8.04 24.18
CA GLU A 62 -6.78 -7.67 23.41
C GLU A 62 -6.38 -7.07 22.04
N LYS A 63 -5.33 -6.24 22.00
CA LYS A 63 -4.72 -5.77 20.74
C LYS A 63 -4.13 -6.91 19.91
N LEU A 64 -3.51 -7.90 20.54
CA LEU A 64 -2.94 -9.06 19.85
C LEU A 64 -4.04 -9.96 19.27
N GLU A 65 -5.09 -10.24 20.05
CA GLU A 65 -6.26 -11.02 19.60
C GLU A 65 -7.01 -10.33 18.45
N THR A 66 -7.20 -9.01 18.54
CA THR A 66 -7.82 -8.23 17.45
C THR A 66 -6.93 -8.17 16.21
N THR A 67 -5.62 -8.01 16.37
CA THR A 67 -4.67 -8.05 15.24
C THR A 67 -4.65 -9.43 14.60
N GLN A 68 -4.67 -10.50 15.41
CA GLN A 68 -4.65 -11.87 14.90
C GLN A 68 -5.94 -12.21 14.13
N ALA A 69 -7.10 -11.81 14.65
CA ALA A 69 -8.37 -11.97 13.94
C ALA A 69 -8.39 -11.20 12.60
N GLN A 70 -7.81 -9.98 12.56
CA GLN A 70 -7.67 -9.22 11.31
C GLN A 70 -6.73 -9.90 10.31
N VAL A 71 -5.62 -10.48 10.79
CA VAL A 71 -4.70 -11.22 9.93
C VAL A 71 -5.38 -12.47 9.35
N GLU A 72 -6.10 -13.24 10.17
CA GLU A 72 -6.83 -14.42 9.69
C GLU A 72 -7.91 -14.07 8.64
N GLU A 73 -8.62 -12.95 8.84
CA GLU A 73 -9.60 -12.44 7.86
C GLU A 73 -8.93 -12.06 6.54
N LEU A 74 -7.82 -11.31 6.60
CA LEU A 74 -7.04 -10.92 5.42
C LEU A 74 -6.43 -12.12 4.70
N GLU A 75 -5.95 -13.13 5.42
CA GLU A 75 -5.42 -14.37 4.84
C GLU A 75 -6.53 -15.18 4.15
N ALA A 76 -7.72 -15.27 4.75
CA ALA A 76 -8.87 -15.93 4.16
C ALA A 76 -9.40 -15.17 2.92
N GLU A 77 -9.34 -13.84 2.92
CA GLU A 77 -9.68 -12.99 1.78
C GLU A 77 -8.66 -13.16 0.64
N ASN A 78 -7.36 -13.15 0.96
CA ASN A 78 -6.29 -13.37 -0.01
C ASN A 78 -6.37 -14.78 -0.63
N THR A 79 -6.60 -15.81 0.18
CA THR A 79 -6.78 -17.19 -0.31
C THR A 79 -7.93 -17.29 -1.33
N ARG A 80 -9.04 -16.58 -1.09
CA ARG A 80 -10.17 -16.53 -2.02
C ARG A 80 -9.82 -15.83 -3.32
N LEU A 81 -8.97 -14.81 -3.29
CA LEU A 81 -8.45 -14.17 -4.51
C LEU A 81 -7.48 -15.08 -5.26
N THR A 82 -6.55 -15.72 -4.56
CA THR A 82 -5.60 -16.68 -5.15
C THR A 82 -6.33 -17.85 -5.82
N SER A 83 -7.44 -18.33 -5.24
CA SER A 83 -8.23 -19.38 -5.89
C SER A 83 -8.78 -18.91 -7.25
N LEU A 84 -9.20 -17.65 -7.35
CA LEU A 84 -9.71 -17.09 -8.61
C LEU A 84 -8.63 -17.05 -9.69
N TYR A 85 -7.38 -16.75 -9.33
CA TYR A 85 -6.27 -16.73 -10.28
C TYR A 85 -5.99 -18.11 -10.88
N ASN A 86 -6.11 -19.17 -10.06
CA ASN A 86 -5.81 -20.54 -10.50
C ASN A 86 -6.92 -21.19 -11.34
N ASP A 87 -8.11 -20.58 -11.39
CA ASP A 87 -9.30 -21.19 -11.97
C ASP A 87 -9.50 -20.86 -13.47
N PHE A 88 -8.67 -20.00 -14.06
CA PHE A 88 -8.80 -19.64 -15.48
C PHE A 88 -7.45 -19.38 -16.16
N ASP A 89 -7.46 -19.43 -17.49
CA ASP A 89 -6.35 -19.02 -18.35
C ASP A 89 -6.66 -17.62 -18.90
N ALA A 90 -5.79 -16.65 -18.67
CA ALA A 90 -5.93 -15.29 -19.17
C ALA A 90 -5.91 -15.22 -20.70
N ASN A 91 -5.42 -16.27 -21.37
CA ASN A 91 -5.44 -16.46 -22.81
C ASN A 91 -6.64 -17.27 -23.32
N ALA A 92 -7.59 -17.64 -22.46
CA ALA A 92 -8.78 -18.40 -22.83
C ALA A 92 -9.74 -17.62 -23.76
N GLY A 93 -10.72 -18.32 -24.33
CA GLY A 93 -11.75 -17.71 -25.19
C GLY A 93 -12.56 -16.60 -24.49
N ALA A 94 -13.20 -15.74 -25.29
CA ALA A 94 -13.95 -14.59 -24.79
C ALA A 94 -15.04 -14.96 -23.76
N ASP A 95 -15.67 -16.13 -23.92
CA ASP A 95 -16.72 -16.62 -23.02
C ASP A 95 -16.19 -16.90 -21.61
N VAL A 96 -14.99 -17.49 -21.51
CA VAL A 96 -14.33 -17.78 -20.23
C VAL A 96 -13.97 -16.47 -19.53
N LEU A 97 -13.34 -15.54 -20.25
CA LEU A 97 -13.00 -14.21 -19.70
C LEU A 97 -14.23 -13.38 -19.36
N HIS A 98 -15.37 -13.63 -20.00
CA HIS A 98 -16.64 -13.00 -19.63
C HIS A 98 -17.17 -13.56 -18.31
N ALA A 99 -17.13 -14.88 -18.11
CA ALA A 99 -17.52 -15.52 -16.86
C ALA A 99 -16.65 -15.04 -15.68
N VAL A 100 -15.32 -14.98 -15.87
CA VAL A 100 -14.39 -14.45 -14.86
C VAL A 100 -14.72 -13.00 -14.54
N ARG A 101 -15.00 -12.16 -15.54
CA ARG A 101 -15.42 -10.76 -15.32
C ARG A 101 -16.66 -10.63 -14.43
N GLN A 102 -17.67 -11.49 -14.63
CA GLN A 102 -18.86 -11.48 -13.78
C GLN A 102 -18.52 -11.85 -12.33
N GLN A 103 -17.67 -12.87 -12.14
CA GLN A 103 -17.22 -13.26 -10.80
C GLN A 103 -16.40 -12.15 -10.12
N VAL A 104 -15.48 -11.53 -10.86
CA VAL A 104 -14.67 -10.40 -10.39
C VAL A 104 -15.57 -9.22 -10.00
N HIS A 105 -16.59 -8.90 -10.80
CA HIS A 105 -17.50 -7.79 -10.52
C HIS A 105 -18.19 -7.93 -9.15
N HIS A 106 -18.67 -9.12 -8.82
CA HIS A 106 -19.27 -9.39 -7.51
C HIS A 106 -18.24 -9.27 -6.38
N ARG A 107 -17.10 -9.95 -6.52
CA ARG A 107 -16.05 -9.98 -5.49
C ARG A 107 -15.40 -8.61 -5.25
N ALA A 108 -15.22 -7.81 -6.30
CA ALA A 108 -14.62 -6.49 -6.21
C ALA A 108 -15.37 -5.59 -5.22
N ARG A 109 -16.68 -5.76 -5.05
CA ARG A 109 -17.49 -4.97 -4.11
C ARG A 109 -17.39 -5.44 -2.66
N GLU A 110 -17.11 -6.72 -2.47
CA GLU A 110 -17.01 -7.35 -1.15
C GLU A 110 -15.63 -7.15 -0.53
N LEU A 111 -14.62 -6.87 -1.35
CA LEU A 111 -13.23 -6.80 -0.90
C LEU A 111 -12.96 -5.61 0.03
N GLY A 112 -12.49 -5.88 1.24
CA GLY A 112 -12.12 -4.86 2.23
C GLY A 112 -10.75 -4.25 1.92
N ASP A 113 -9.76 -5.10 1.66
CA ASP A 113 -8.38 -4.70 1.35
C ASP A 113 -8.01 -4.94 -0.11
N LEU A 114 -7.56 -3.86 -0.79
CA LEU A 114 -7.08 -3.91 -2.18
C LEU A 114 -5.57 -4.17 -2.29
N SER A 115 -4.87 -4.49 -1.19
CA SER A 115 -3.43 -4.82 -1.24
C SER A 115 -3.12 -5.99 -2.16
N PRO A 116 -3.87 -7.12 -2.15
CA PRO A 116 -3.63 -8.21 -3.10
C PRO A 116 -3.87 -7.78 -4.55
N VAL A 117 -4.83 -6.89 -4.79
CA VAL A 117 -5.08 -6.31 -6.13
C VAL A 117 -3.89 -5.49 -6.60
N ARG A 118 -3.25 -4.71 -5.71
CA ARG A 118 -2.01 -3.98 -6.04
C ARG A 118 -0.83 -4.91 -6.25
N GLU A 119 -0.77 -6.05 -5.56
CA GLU A 119 0.26 -7.07 -5.78
C GLU A 119 0.19 -7.62 -7.21
N GLY A 120 -1.01 -7.94 -7.69
CA GLY A 120 -1.24 -8.42 -9.06
C GLY A 120 -0.91 -7.41 -10.17
N LEU A 121 -0.53 -6.17 -9.84
CA LEU A 121 -0.06 -5.16 -10.81
C LEU A 121 1.46 -5.03 -10.85
N ARG A 122 2.17 -5.68 -9.94
CA ARG A 122 3.63 -5.57 -9.83
C ARG A 122 4.36 -6.27 -10.98
N PRO A 123 5.62 -5.89 -11.25
CA PRO A 123 6.45 -6.61 -12.21
C PRO A 123 6.57 -8.10 -11.83
N GLY A 124 6.40 -8.98 -12.82
CA GLY A 124 6.47 -10.43 -12.63
C GLY A 124 5.17 -11.10 -12.17
N ALA A 125 4.07 -10.33 -11.99
CA ALA A 125 2.76 -10.91 -11.77
C ALA A 125 2.30 -11.72 -12.98
N GLU A 126 1.55 -12.80 -12.73
CA GLU A 126 1.03 -13.66 -13.79
C GLU A 126 -0.09 -12.93 -14.58
N PRO A 127 -0.29 -13.26 -15.88
CA PRO A 127 -1.32 -12.62 -16.70
C PRO A 127 -2.73 -12.64 -16.10
N GLU A 128 -3.08 -13.71 -15.38
CA GLU A 128 -4.34 -13.90 -14.66
C GLU A 128 -4.50 -12.90 -13.52
N GLU A 129 -3.44 -12.68 -12.75
CA GLU A 129 -3.41 -11.72 -11.64
C GLU A 129 -3.60 -10.30 -12.16
N ILE A 130 -2.89 -9.94 -13.23
CA ILE A 130 -3.00 -8.63 -13.89
C ILE A 130 -4.43 -8.44 -14.44
N PHE A 131 -5.00 -9.47 -15.08
CA PHE A 131 -6.36 -9.40 -15.61
C PHE A 131 -7.41 -9.18 -14.52
N VAL A 132 -7.36 -9.95 -13.44
CA VAL A 132 -8.29 -9.80 -12.32
C VAL A 132 -8.09 -8.45 -11.65
N ALA A 133 -6.85 -8.03 -11.41
CA ALA A 133 -6.56 -6.75 -10.79
C ALA A 133 -7.12 -5.58 -11.63
N ALA A 134 -6.94 -5.64 -12.95
CA ALA A 134 -7.49 -4.67 -13.88
C ALA A 134 -9.02 -4.59 -13.81
N GLU A 135 -9.72 -5.73 -13.80
CA GLU A 135 -11.19 -5.76 -13.71
C GLU A 135 -11.70 -5.30 -12.33
N MET A 136 -10.99 -5.64 -11.24
CA MET A 136 -11.34 -5.17 -9.89
C MET A 136 -11.21 -3.65 -9.78
N LEU A 137 -10.09 -3.08 -10.23
CA LEU A 137 -9.90 -1.62 -10.22
C LEU A 137 -10.86 -0.90 -11.16
N ARG A 138 -11.20 -1.52 -12.29
CA ARG A 138 -12.21 -0.99 -13.22
C ARG A 138 -13.60 -0.92 -12.60
N GLU A 139 -13.94 -1.84 -11.71
CA GLU A 139 -15.21 -1.81 -10.97
C GLU A 139 -15.15 -0.83 -9.80
N ARG A 140 -14.14 -0.96 -8.94
CA ARG A 140 -13.99 -0.19 -7.69
C ARG A 140 -13.63 1.26 -7.88
N ARG A 141 -12.88 1.58 -8.96
CA ARG A 141 -12.40 2.93 -9.29
C ARG A 141 -11.60 3.55 -8.14
N ASP A 142 -10.82 2.71 -7.48
CA ASP A 142 -10.08 3.07 -6.29
C ASP A 142 -8.95 4.05 -6.65
N ILE A 143 -8.95 5.21 -5.97
CA ILE A 143 -7.94 6.26 -6.19
C ILE A 143 -6.62 5.87 -5.53
N ASP A 144 -6.66 5.14 -4.42
CA ASP A 144 -5.46 4.81 -3.65
C ASP A 144 -4.56 3.82 -4.43
N SER A 145 -5.16 3.03 -5.32
CA SER A 145 -4.45 2.12 -6.23
C SER A 145 -4.06 2.77 -7.57
N PHE A 146 -4.32 4.07 -7.77
CA PHE A 146 -4.09 4.74 -9.06
C PHE A 146 -2.62 4.72 -9.50
N GLU A 147 -1.68 4.98 -8.59
CA GLU A 147 -0.25 4.95 -8.95
C GLU A 147 0.21 3.56 -9.38
N ALA A 148 -0.18 2.51 -8.65
CA ALA A 148 0.15 1.13 -9.01
C ALA A 148 -0.43 0.75 -10.38
N LEU A 149 -1.64 1.22 -10.70
CA LEU A 149 -2.25 1.05 -12.01
C LEU A 149 -1.47 1.75 -13.12
N ILE A 150 -1.06 3.01 -12.90
CA ILE A 150 -0.27 3.77 -13.88
C ILE A 150 1.14 3.20 -14.03
N ASP A 151 1.78 2.72 -12.95
CA ASP A 151 3.06 2.01 -12.98
C ASP A 151 2.99 0.75 -13.84
N CYS A 152 1.94 -0.06 -13.65
CA CYS A 152 1.71 -1.27 -14.41
C CYS A 152 1.54 -0.96 -15.92
N ILE A 153 0.71 0.02 -16.27
CA ILE A 153 0.51 0.41 -17.68
C ILE A 153 1.78 0.99 -18.29
N ALA A 154 2.54 1.81 -17.55
CA ALA A 154 3.79 2.38 -18.04
C ALA A 154 4.79 1.29 -18.42
N ARG A 155 4.91 0.27 -17.58
CA ARG A 155 5.74 -0.92 -17.82
C ARG A 155 5.26 -1.70 -19.04
N ILE A 156 3.97 -2.05 -19.11
CA ILE A 156 3.40 -2.79 -20.24
C ILE A 156 3.55 -2.01 -21.56
N ALA A 157 3.32 -0.70 -21.54
CA ALA A 157 3.44 0.16 -22.73
C ALA A 157 4.88 0.25 -23.26
N ALA A 158 5.88 0.10 -22.39
CA ALA A 158 7.28 0.09 -22.76
C ALA A 158 7.73 -1.22 -23.42
N ASP A 159 7.02 -2.33 -23.17
CA ASP A 159 7.30 -3.61 -23.82
C ASP A 159 6.72 -3.65 -25.25
N PRO A 160 7.52 -4.01 -26.27
CA PRO A 160 7.05 -4.06 -27.66
C PRO A 160 5.86 -4.99 -27.89
N MET A 161 5.71 -6.04 -27.07
CA MET A 161 4.67 -7.07 -27.18
C MET A 161 3.70 -7.05 -25.99
N LEU A 162 3.62 -5.92 -25.27
CA LEU A 162 2.72 -5.76 -24.12
C LEU A 162 2.93 -6.84 -23.05
N GLU A 163 4.17 -7.32 -22.91
CA GLU A 163 4.58 -8.42 -22.03
C GLU A 163 3.88 -9.76 -22.35
N GLY A 164 3.41 -9.93 -23.60
CA GLY A 164 2.64 -11.09 -24.01
C GLY A 164 1.21 -11.11 -23.45
N LEU A 165 0.75 -10.02 -22.83
CA LEU A 165 -0.62 -9.90 -22.36
C LEU A 165 -1.60 -9.78 -23.52
N ARG A 166 -2.76 -10.41 -23.37
CA ARG A 166 -3.85 -10.21 -24.32
C ARG A 166 -4.31 -8.77 -24.37
N TYR A 167 -4.75 -8.34 -25.56
CA TYR A 167 -5.38 -7.04 -25.76
C TYR A 167 -6.54 -6.77 -24.80
N GLN A 168 -7.33 -7.80 -24.48
CA GLN A 168 -8.43 -7.65 -23.52
C GLN A 168 -7.94 -7.23 -22.12
N THR A 169 -6.81 -7.74 -21.64
CA THR A 169 -6.23 -7.36 -20.34
C THR A 169 -5.76 -5.91 -20.38
N VAL A 170 -5.03 -5.52 -21.42
CA VAL A 170 -4.55 -4.15 -21.60
C VAL A 170 -5.73 -3.16 -21.76
N TRP A 171 -6.78 -3.57 -22.47
CA TRP A 171 -8.02 -2.82 -22.60
C TRP A 171 -8.71 -2.61 -21.25
N SER A 172 -8.70 -3.62 -20.39
CA SER A 172 -9.28 -3.56 -19.04
C SER A 172 -8.50 -2.61 -18.14
N LEU A 173 -7.15 -2.62 -18.21
CA LEU A 173 -6.29 -1.66 -17.52
C LEU A 173 -6.56 -0.22 -17.96
N ALA A 174 -6.54 0.05 -19.27
CA ALA A 174 -6.86 1.38 -19.82
C ALA A 174 -8.28 1.83 -19.41
N SER A 175 -9.24 0.91 -19.39
CA SER A 175 -10.61 1.18 -18.95
C SER A 175 -10.69 1.49 -17.45
N ALA A 176 -9.86 0.85 -16.63
CA ALA A 176 -9.76 1.15 -15.20
C ALA A 176 -9.30 2.59 -14.99
N VAL A 177 -8.23 3.02 -15.67
CA VAL A 177 -7.74 4.41 -15.61
C VAL A 177 -8.85 5.38 -16.01
N HIS A 178 -9.51 5.15 -17.17
CA HIS A 178 -10.59 6.00 -17.62
C HIS A 178 -11.68 6.14 -16.55
N LYS A 179 -12.18 5.03 -16.00
CA LYS A 179 -13.27 5.07 -15.02
C LYS A 179 -12.85 5.72 -13.70
N THR A 180 -11.63 5.49 -13.23
CA THR A 180 -11.10 6.13 -12.01
C THR A 180 -10.99 7.63 -12.18
N VAL A 181 -10.34 8.10 -13.25
CA VAL A 181 -10.20 9.54 -13.52
C VAL A 181 -11.57 10.18 -13.75
N LEU A 182 -12.44 9.54 -14.54
CA LEU A 182 -13.81 10.01 -14.74
C LEU A 182 -14.52 10.21 -13.41
N SER A 183 -14.51 9.18 -12.55
CA SER A 183 -15.20 9.21 -11.26
C SER A 183 -14.70 10.32 -10.35
N ASP A 184 -13.38 10.51 -10.26
CA ASP A 184 -12.80 11.58 -9.44
C ASP A 184 -13.12 12.97 -10.02
N VAL A 185 -12.83 13.17 -11.30
CA VAL A 185 -12.96 14.48 -11.96
C VAL A 185 -14.43 14.90 -12.08
N SER A 186 -15.38 13.99 -12.22
CA SER A 186 -16.80 14.35 -12.33
C SER A 186 -17.39 14.80 -10.99
N HIS A 187 -16.98 14.19 -9.87
CA HIS A 187 -17.60 14.41 -8.57
C HIS A 187 -16.83 15.37 -7.65
N ASN A 188 -15.55 15.60 -7.88
CA ASN A 188 -14.71 16.44 -7.02
C ASN A 188 -14.27 17.74 -7.73
N THR A 189 -14.19 18.82 -6.96
CA THR A 189 -13.66 20.13 -7.40
C THR A 189 -12.97 20.81 -6.20
N PRO A 190 -11.63 20.85 -6.14
CA PRO A 190 -10.69 20.24 -7.08
C PRO A 190 -10.75 18.69 -7.05
N PRO A 191 -10.31 18.00 -8.13
CA PRO A 191 -10.14 16.55 -8.13
C PRO A 191 -9.19 16.08 -7.02
N ARG A 192 -9.39 14.85 -6.51
CA ARG A 192 -8.49 14.26 -5.51
C ARG A 192 -7.15 13.84 -6.12
N LEU A 193 -7.15 13.37 -7.37
CA LEU A 193 -5.93 13.09 -8.11
C LEU A 193 -5.14 14.39 -8.29
N THR A 194 -3.86 14.38 -7.92
CA THR A 194 -3.03 15.58 -8.01
C THR A 194 -2.68 15.93 -9.45
N VAL A 195 -2.25 17.17 -9.67
CA VAL A 195 -1.76 17.63 -10.99
C VAL A 195 -0.64 16.73 -11.51
N ASP A 196 0.27 16.28 -10.64
CA ASP A 196 1.40 15.44 -11.05
C ASP A 196 0.95 14.03 -11.43
N GLN A 197 0.01 13.45 -10.68
CA GLN A 197 -0.58 12.15 -11.01
C GLN A 197 -1.31 12.20 -12.36
N LEU A 198 -2.06 13.26 -12.62
CA LEU A 198 -2.77 13.47 -13.89
C LEU A 198 -1.81 13.68 -15.06
N LYS A 199 -0.75 14.48 -14.90
CA LYS A 199 0.29 14.66 -15.93
C LYS A 199 1.01 13.37 -16.25
N ARG A 200 1.35 12.59 -15.21
CA ARG A 200 1.98 11.28 -15.36
C ARG A 200 1.07 10.31 -16.10
N ALA A 201 -0.18 10.21 -15.69
CA ALA A 201 -1.17 9.38 -16.35
C ALA A 201 -1.36 9.77 -17.82
N ARG A 202 -1.38 11.08 -18.14
CA ARG A 202 -1.42 11.55 -19.53
C ARG A 202 -0.27 10.98 -20.35
N HIS A 203 0.96 11.16 -19.87
CA HIS A 203 2.14 10.66 -20.57
C HIS A 203 2.09 9.15 -20.80
N VAL A 204 1.73 8.39 -19.77
CA VAL A 204 1.63 6.92 -19.84
C VAL A 204 0.55 6.47 -20.84
N MET A 205 -0.62 7.12 -20.84
CA MET A 205 -1.69 6.78 -21.79
C MET A 205 -1.33 7.17 -23.23
N GLU A 206 -0.61 8.26 -23.44
CA GLU A 206 -0.05 8.64 -24.74
C GLU A 206 0.97 7.59 -25.23
N SER A 207 1.89 7.16 -24.38
CA SER A 207 2.86 6.12 -24.69
C SER A 207 2.19 4.78 -25.00
N LEU A 208 1.19 4.37 -24.22
CA LEU A 208 0.40 3.17 -24.50
C LEU A 208 -0.25 3.25 -25.88
N MET A 209 -0.85 4.39 -26.22
CA MET A 209 -1.46 4.58 -27.53
C MET A 209 -0.44 4.55 -28.66
N GLN A 210 0.83 4.88 -28.42
CA GLN A 210 1.88 4.85 -29.45
C GLN A 210 2.54 3.47 -29.61
N ASN A 211 2.29 2.53 -28.70
CA ASN A 211 2.85 1.18 -28.77
C ASN A 211 2.41 0.47 -30.08
N ALA A 212 3.37 -0.15 -30.78
CA ALA A 212 3.14 -0.75 -32.09
C ALA A 212 2.09 -1.89 -32.03
N HIS A 213 2.12 -2.72 -31.00
CA HIS A 213 1.16 -3.81 -30.85
C HIS A 213 -0.24 -3.30 -30.50
N VAL A 214 -0.35 -2.18 -29.78
CA VAL A 214 -1.64 -1.49 -29.54
C VAL A 214 -2.23 -0.93 -30.84
N GLN A 215 -1.40 -0.54 -31.82
CA GLN A 215 -1.87 -0.10 -33.14
C GLN A 215 -2.48 -1.24 -33.96
N GLU A 216 -2.11 -2.49 -33.67
CA GLU A 216 -2.63 -3.69 -34.31
C GLU A 216 -3.96 -4.18 -33.70
N ASP A 217 -4.35 -3.66 -32.53
CA ASP A 217 -5.64 -3.97 -31.92
C ASP A 217 -6.79 -3.22 -32.62
N ARG A 218 -7.60 -3.98 -33.37
CA ARG A 218 -8.76 -3.48 -34.14
C ARG A 218 -8.41 -2.26 -35.01
N PRO A 219 -7.52 -2.40 -36.00
CA PRO A 219 -7.06 -1.29 -36.83
C PRO A 219 -8.20 -0.65 -37.65
N ASP A 220 -9.23 -1.43 -37.97
CA ASP A 220 -10.47 -1.02 -38.65
C ASP A 220 -11.44 -0.25 -37.73
N ALA A 221 -11.40 -0.52 -36.42
CA ALA A 221 -12.23 0.14 -35.42
C ALA A 221 -11.43 0.47 -34.14
N PRO A 222 -10.47 1.44 -34.19
CA PRO A 222 -9.53 1.68 -33.08
C PRO A 222 -10.21 2.03 -31.76
N GLN A 223 -11.37 2.69 -31.81
CA GLN A 223 -12.14 3.06 -30.62
C GLN A 223 -12.83 1.87 -29.94
N ALA A 224 -12.98 0.74 -30.63
CA ALA A 224 -13.48 -0.50 -30.05
C ALA A 224 -12.36 -1.34 -29.39
N GLY A 225 -11.09 -1.01 -29.65
CA GLY A 225 -9.90 -1.62 -29.06
C GLY A 225 -9.34 -0.80 -27.90
N ILE A 226 -8.09 -1.07 -27.49
CA ILE A 226 -7.36 -0.42 -26.38
C ILE A 226 -7.30 1.10 -26.54
N ARG A 227 -7.19 1.58 -27.79
CA ARG A 227 -7.10 3.02 -28.09
C ARG A 227 -8.36 3.80 -27.69
N GLY A 228 -9.52 3.14 -27.63
CA GLY A 228 -10.77 3.73 -27.14
C GLY A 228 -10.71 4.20 -25.68
N PRO A 229 -10.62 3.29 -24.70
CA PRO A 229 -10.52 3.67 -23.29
C PRO A 229 -9.30 4.54 -23.00
N ALA A 230 -8.19 4.35 -23.72
CA ALA A 230 -7.03 5.23 -23.58
C ALA A 230 -7.35 6.69 -23.97
N GLN A 231 -8.01 6.90 -25.10
CA GLN A 231 -8.43 8.24 -25.51
C GLN A 231 -9.47 8.84 -24.54
N PHE A 232 -10.40 8.02 -24.03
CA PHE A 232 -11.37 8.49 -23.04
C PHE A 232 -10.71 8.89 -21.72
N ALA A 233 -9.70 8.15 -21.26
CA ALA A 233 -8.90 8.52 -20.12
C ALA A 233 -8.22 9.88 -20.35
N LEU A 234 -7.52 10.07 -21.48
CA LEU A 234 -6.88 11.34 -21.84
C LEU A 234 -7.85 12.52 -21.79
N ASN A 235 -9.05 12.37 -22.36
CA ASN A 235 -10.06 13.42 -22.35
C ASN A 235 -10.48 13.84 -20.94
N TRP A 236 -10.59 12.88 -20.00
CA TRP A 236 -10.93 13.17 -18.60
C TRP A 236 -9.75 13.69 -17.79
N ILE A 237 -8.53 13.22 -18.08
CA ILE A 237 -7.30 13.74 -17.49
C ILE A 237 -7.15 15.24 -17.81
N GLU A 238 -7.34 15.63 -19.07
CA GLU A 238 -7.31 17.02 -19.50
C GLU A 238 -8.37 17.89 -18.81
N LYS A 239 -9.57 17.34 -18.58
CA LYS A 239 -10.60 18.03 -17.79
C LYS A 239 -10.17 18.20 -16.32
N GLY A 240 -9.53 17.19 -15.74
CA GLY A 240 -9.01 17.23 -14.38
C GLY A 240 -7.93 18.29 -14.20
N LEU A 241 -6.98 18.37 -15.13
CA LEU A 241 -5.92 19.40 -15.14
C LEU A 241 -6.50 20.81 -15.20
N LYS A 242 -7.47 21.06 -16.10
CA LYS A 242 -8.17 22.35 -16.20
C LYS A 242 -8.95 22.71 -14.94
N LYS A 243 -9.50 21.73 -14.21
CA LYS A 243 -10.16 21.98 -12.92
C LYS A 243 -9.17 22.46 -11.86
N HIS A 244 -7.98 21.87 -11.79
CA HIS A 244 -6.91 22.31 -10.88
C HIS A 244 -6.44 23.72 -11.20
N GLU A 245 -6.27 24.06 -12.47
CA GLU A 245 -5.90 25.43 -12.90
C GLU A 245 -6.91 26.48 -12.43
N ARG A 246 -8.21 26.19 -12.59
CA ARG A 246 -9.29 27.08 -12.12
C ARG A 246 -9.32 27.19 -10.60
N ALA A 247 -9.13 26.09 -9.89
CA ALA A 247 -9.11 26.08 -8.43
C ALA A 247 -7.90 26.85 -7.86
N GLY A 248 -6.73 26.76 -8.51
CA GLY A 248 -5.54 27.52 -8.13
C GLY A 248 -5.62 29.02 -8.47
N GLY A 249 -6.31 29.38 -9.55
CA GLY A 249 -6.57 30.77 -9.92
C GLY A 249 -7.55 31.50 -8.99
N ALA A 250 -8.50 30.77 -8.39
CA ALA A 250 -9.51 31.32 -7.47
C ALA A 250 -8.98 31.64 -6.06
N VAL A 251 -7.70 31.37 -5.76
CA VAL A 251 -7.08 31.69 -4.46
C VAL A 251 -6.45 33.10 -4.46
N PHE A 252 -6.41 33.78 -5.62
CA PHE A 252 -5.75 35.08 -5.79
C PHE A 252 -6.68 36.22 -6.26
N GLU A 253 -7.99 36.01 -6.25
CA GLU A 253 -9.01 37.07 -6.44
C GLU A 253 -9.81 37.28 -5.13
#